data_AF-A0A7X3YC73-F1
#
_entry.id   AF-A0A7X3YC73-F1
#
_cell.length_a   1.000
_cell.length_b   1.000
_cell.length_c   1.000
_cell.angle_alpha   90.00
_cell.angle_beta   90.00
_cell.angle_gamma   90.00
#
_symmetry.space_group_name_H-M   'P 1'
#
loop_
_entity.id
_entity.type
_entity.pdbx_description
1 polymer ?
#
loop_
_entity_poly.entity_id
_entity_poly.type
_entity_poly.pdbx_seq_one_letter_code
_entity_poly.pdbx_strand_id
1 'polypeptide(L)'
;MNHVSTPGTEPTRAEHAERMAAYLRAGEARARALANRGPVRFGADGRLHPGILEAYWKHGFYVFEGAVGEAELGDLRADLDRAIARAPVRPGADVDAQGRPALGRDQAREPYTLVKPLSDFWGGTGKLNDRHPHRMTQPQPDADAPDYVVFLIYGMCQTMPAALRVYGHPHLLAVAEAVNGADFVPYNDAIFVKQAGVGGSVAWHQDGVTHW
;
A
#
# COMPACT_ATOMS: atom_id res chain seq x y z
N MET A 1 -4.36 28.06 2.66
CA MET A 1 -5.16 28.27 1.43
C MET A 1 -4.73 27.20 0.44
N ASN A 2 -5.57 26.19 0.24
CA ASN A 2 -5.27 25.11 -0.71
C ASN A 2 -5.58 25.66 -2.11
N HIS A 3 -4.55 25.84 -2.93
CA HIS A 3 -4.71 26.20 -4.33
C HIS A 3 -5.46 25.09 -5.05
N VAL A 4 -6.70 25.37 -5.43
CA VAL A 4 -7.43 24.57 -6.42
C VAL A 4 -6.73 24.82 -7.75
N SER A 5 -6.10 23.80 -8.30
CA SER A 5 -5.37 23.91 -9.57
C SER A 5 -6.36 24.04 -10.72
N THR A 6 -6.16 25.04 -11.57
CA THR A 6 -6.93 25.28 -12.79
C THR A 6 -6.64 24.18 -13.82
N PRO A 7 -7.64 23.63 -14.53
CA PRO A 7 -7.40 22.62 -15.56
C PRO A 7 -6.40 23.12 -16.62
N GLY A 8 -5.37 22.32 -16.93
CA GLY A 8 -4.29 22.67 -17.87
C GLY A 8 -3.00 23.19 -17.24
N THR A 9 -2.87 23.18 -15.91
CA THR A 9 -1.68 23.65 -15.17
C THR A 9 -1.10 22.62 -14.20
N GLU A 10 -1.34 21.33 -14.46
CA GLU A 10 -0.78 20.26 -13.64
C GLU A 10 0.75 20.33 -13.69
N PRO A 11 1.44 20.29 -12.53
CA PRO A 11 2.89 20.35 -12.51
C PRO A 11 3.46 19.13 -13.23
N THR A 12 4.66 19.29 -13.80
CA THR A 12 5.45 18.12 -14.17
C THR A 12 5.75 17.27 -12.92
N ARG A 13 6.04 15.99 -13.12
CA ARG A 13 6.50 15.10 -12.05
C ARG A 13 7.66 15.68 -11.25
N ALA A 14 8.64 16.30 -11.93
CA ALA A 14 9.81 16.90 -11.30
C ALA A 14 9.45 18.10 -10.41
N GLU A 15 8.64 19.03 -10.93
CA GLU A 15 8.17 20.20 -10.16
C GLU A 15 7.34 19.76 -8.94
N HIS A 16 6.48 18.75 -9.09
CA HIS A 16 5.72 18.22 -7.97
C HIS A 16 6.65 17.62 -6.90
N ALA A 17 7.65 16.84 -7.29
CA ALA A 17 8.63 16.27 -6.37
C ALA A 17 9.40 17.35 -5.61
N GLU A 18 9.82 18.42 -6.30
CA GLU A 18 10.49 19.57 -5.69
C GLU A 18 9.59 20.28 -4.67
N ARG A 19 8.33 20.57 -5.04
CA ARG A 19 7.33 21.19 -4.15
C ARG A 19 7.08 20.37 -2.88
N MET A 20 7.11 19.04 -2.99
CA MET A 20 6.87 18.15 -1.85
C MET A 20 8.10 17.93 -0.97
N ALA A 21 9.31 18.24 -1.45
CA ALA A 21 10.55 17.84 -0.79
C ALA A 21 10.68 18.37 0.65
N ALA A 22 10.33 19.64 0.89
CA ALA A 22 10.38 20.23 2.23
C ALA A 22 9.33 19.62 3.17
N TYR A 23 8.11 19.40 2.68
CA TYR A 23 7.03 18.75 3.44
C TYR A 23 7.41 17.33 3.85
N LEU A 24 7.98 16.54 2.94
CA LEU A 24 8.41 15.17 3.19
C LEU A 24 9.52 15.11 4.25
N ARG A 25 10.56 15.95 4.13
CA ARG A 25 11.63 16.03 5.15
C ARG A 25 11.11 16.40 6.53
N ALA A 26 10.22 17.40 6.61
CA ALA A 26 9.60 17.80 7.87
C ALA A 26 8.67 16.71 8.45
N GLY A 27 7.98 15.96 7.58
CA GLY A 27 7.20 14.78 7.95
C GLY A 27 8.06 13.68 8.55
N GLU A 28 9.17 13.34 7.88
CA GLU A 28 10.11 12.32 8.34
C GLU A 28 10.70 12.68 9.70
N ALA A 29 11.18 13.91 9.88
CA ALA A 29 11.74 14.36 11.16
C ALA A 29 10.74 14.22 12.31
N ARG A 30 9.47 14.62 12.09
CA ARG A 30 8.39 14.45 13.08
C ARG A 30 8.10 12.98 13.36
N ALA A 31 8.03 12.14 12.32
CA ALA A 31 7.77 10.71 12.47
C ALA A 31 8.90 9.98 13.23
N ARG A 32 10.16 10.39 13.02
CA ARG A 32 11.33 9.84 13.73
C ARG A 32 11.40 10.26 15.20
N ALA A 33 10.83 11.40 15.55
CA ALA A 33 10.76 11.88 16.93
C ALA A 33 9.67 11.16 17.76
N LEU A 34 8.78 10.37 17.14
CA LEU A 34 7.77 9.61 17.85
C LEU A 34 8.39 8.40 18.55
N ALA A 35 8.04 8.18 19.82
CA ALA A 35 8.46 7.03 20.61
C ALA A 35 7.57 5.79 20.33
N ASN A 36 7.34 5.46 19.06
CA ASN A 36 6.42 4.40 18.62
C ASN A 36 7.06 3.38 17.66
N ARG A 37 8.33 3.06 17.89
CA ARG A 37 9.12 2.20 16.99
C ARG A 37 10.05 1.28 17.75
N GLY A 38 10.27 0.09 17.21
CA GLY A 38 11.25 -0.88 17.70
C GLY A 38 10.91 -2.32 17.29
N PRO A 39 11.67 -3.32 17.74
CA PRO A 39 11.36 -4.72 17.44
C PRO A 39 10.07 -5.18 18.13
N VAL A 40 9.50 -6.27 17.63
CA VAL A 40 8.42 -6.97 18.35
C VAL A 40 8.97 -7.47 19.69
N ARG A 41 8.28 -7.19 20.79
CA ARG A 41 8.66 -7.62 22.15
C ARG A 41 7.47 -8.20 22.88
N PHE A 42 7.72 -9.27 23.62
CA PHE A 42 6.71 -9.95 24.44
C PHE A 42 7.07 -9.84 25.92
N GLY A 43 6.05 -9.81 26.77
CA GLY A 43 6.20 -9.91 28.23
C GLY A 43 6.50 -11.35 28.68
N ALA A 44 6.74 -11.52 29.98
CA ALA A 44 6.96 -12.85 30.57
C ALA A 44 5.71 -13.76 30.48
N ASP A 45 4.54 -13.18 30.27
CA ASP A 45 3.26 -13.85 30.04
C ASP A 45 3.06 -14.28 28.57
N GLY A 46 4.04 -14.01 27.69
CA GLY A 46 3.95 -14.29 26.25
C GLY A 46 3.06 -13.31 25.47
N ARG A 47 2.50 -12.28 26.12
CA ARG A 47 1.66 -11.27 25.46
C ARG A 47 2.50 -10.14 24.89
N LEU A 48 1.95 -9.41 23.91
CA LEU A 48 2.61 -8.24 23.35
C LEU A 48 2.93 -7.23 24.48
N HIS A 49 4.17 -6.74 24.52
CA HIS A 49 4.63 -5.89 25.61
C HIS A 49 3.73 -4.64 25.76
N PRO A 50 3.25 -4.30 26.98
CA PRO A 50 2.26 -3.25 27.20
C PRO A 50 2.69 -1.88 26.67
N GLY A 51 3.97 -1.53 26.82
CA GLY A 51 4.51 -0.28 26.23
C GLY A 51 4.39 -0.16 24.70
N ILE A 52 4.24 -1.26 23.96
CA ILE A 52 3.92 -1.22 22.52
C ILE A 52 2.46 -0.83 22.31
N LEU A 53 1.54 -1.44 23.07
CA LEU A 53 0.11 -1.11 23.03
C LEU A 53 -0.15 0.34 23.47
N GLU A 54 0.51 0.80 24.54
CA GLU A 54 0.42 2.19 25.00
C GLU A 54 0.87 3.19 23.91
N ALA A 55 1.99 2.90 23.24
CA ALA A 55 2.47 3.74 22.14
C ALA A 55 1.53 3.69 20.92
N TYR A 56 0.99 2.51 20.59
CA TYR A 56 -0.02 2.36 19.53
C TYR A 56 -1.26 3.21 19.83
N TRP A 57 -1.84 3.10 21.03
CA TRP A 57 -3.04 3.86 21.41
C TRP A 57 -2.79 5.36 21.49
N LYS A 58 -1.60 5.80 21.93
CA LYS A 58 -1.23 7.21 22.00
C LYS A 58 -1.04 7.83 20.62
N HIS A 59 -0.47 7.10 19.67
CA HIS A 59 -0.05 7.64 18.37
C HIS A 59 -0.95 7.22 17.19
N GLY A 60 -1.83 6.24 17.38
CA GLY A 60 -2.68 5.65 16.35
C GLY A 60 -1.97 4.60 15.47
N PHE A 61 -0.66 4.38 15.66
CA PHE A 61 0.13 3.37 14.96
C PHE A 61 1.44 3.07 15.70
N TYR A 62 2.04 1.92 15.40
CA TYR A 62 3.38 1.52 15.86
C TYR A 62 4.18 0.98 14.68
N VAL A 63 5.50 1.25 14.63
CA VAL A 63 6.38 0.73 13.58
C VAL A 63 7.29 -0.35 14.12
N PHE A 64 7.07 -1.58 13.67
CA PHE A 64 7.97 -2.68 13.99
C PHE A 64 9.20 -2.69 13.09
N GLU A 65 10.37 -2.75 13.70
CA GLU A 65 11.66 -2.87 13.01
C GLU A 65 12.15 -4.31 13.07
N GLY A 66 12.60 -4.85 11.93
CA GLY A 66 13.10 -6.22 11.85
C GLY A 66 12.04 -7.30 12.10
N ALA A 67 10.75 -6.98 11.90
CA ALA A 67 9.66 -7.94 12.09
C ALA A 67 9.66 -9.07 11.05
N VAL A 68 10.19 -8.79 9.85
CA VAL A 68 10.36 -9.76 8.76
C VAL A 68 11.85 -9.81 8.43
N GLY A 69 12.43 -11.01 8.37
CA GLY A 69 13.87 -11.18 8.15
C GLY A 69 14.29 -10.94 6.69
N GLU A 70 15.59 -10.69 6.47
CA GLU A 70 16.11 -10.41 5.11
C GLU A 70 15.86 -11.54 4.10
N ALA A 71 15.93 -12.80 4.52
CA ALA A 71 15.63 -13.94 3.66
C ALA A 71 14.16 -13.96 3.22
N GLU A 72 13.24 -13.72 4.16
CA GLU A 72 11.80 -13.62 3.88
C GLU A 72 11.48 -12.40 3.00
N LEU A 73 12.16 -11.28 3.22
CA LEU A 73 12.07 -10.11 2.34
C LEU A 73 12.56 -10.41 0.92
N GLY A 74 13.62 -11.22 0.78
CA GLY A 74 14.10 -11.71 -0.51
C GLY A 74 13.04 -12.53 -1.25
N ASP A 75 12.42 -13.49 -0.57
CA ASP A 75 11.33 -14.30 -1.12
C ASP A 75 10.12 -13.44 -1.52
N LEU A 76 9.71 -12.50 -0.68
CA LEU A 76 8.60 -11.58 -0.96
C LEU A 76 8.86 -10.73 -2.20
N ARG A 77 10.08 -10.19 -2.34
CA ARG A 77 10.49 -9.39 -3.51
C ARG A 77 10.44 -10.24 -4.77
N ALA A 78 11.01 -11.45 -4.74
CA ALA A 78 11.00 -12.34 -5.90
C ALA A 78 9.57 -12.73 -6.33
N ASP A 79 8.69 -13.00 -5.36
CA ASP A 79 7.28 -13.29 -5.64
C ASP A 79 6.55 -12.07 -6.22
N LEU A 80 6.80 -10.87 -5.68
CA LEU A 80 6.18 -9.63 -6.15
C LEU A 80 6.68 -9.26 -7.56
N ASP A 81 7.98 -9.37 -7.81
CA ASP A 81 8.58 -9.11 -9.12
C ASP A 81 7.98 -10.03 -10.19
N ARG A 82 7.79 -11.32 -9.85
CA ARG A 82 7.06 -12.26 -10.72
C ARG A 82 5.62 -11.81 -10.96
N ALA A 83 4.89 -11.43 -9.91
CA ALA A 83 3.50 -11.00 -10.05
C ALA A 83 3.39 -9.76 -10.96
N ILE A 84 4.23 -8.74 -10.74
CA ILE A 84 4.27 -7.54 -11.57
C ILE A 84 4.64 -7.89 -13.02
N ALA A 85 5.65 -8.73 -13.24
CA ALA A 85 6.06 -9.14 -14.59
C ALA A 85 4.99 -9.95 -15.34
N ARG A 86 4.07 -10.60 -14.62
CA ARG A 86 2.94 -11.38 -15.17
C ARG A 86 1.62 -10.61 -15.15
N ALA A 87 1.64 -9.31 -14.82
CA ALA A 87 0.46 -8.47 -14.87
C ALA A 87 -0.08 -8.35 -16.31
N PRO A 88 -1.40 -8.16 -16.50
CA PRO A 88 -1.96 -7.91 -17.82
C PRO A 88 -1.41 -6.61 -18.41
N VAL A 89 -1.28 -6.54 -19.73
CA VAL A 89 -0.74 -5.33 -20.41
C VAL A 89 -1.63 -4.08 -20.30
N ARG A 90 -2.93 -4.28 -20.06
CA ARG A 90 -3.93 -3.23 -19.87
C ARG A 90 -5.11 -3.79 -19.07
N PRO A 91 -6.01 -2.94 -18.52
CA PRO A 91 -7.22 -3.42 -17.85
C PRO A 91 -7.99 -4.42 -18.72
N GLY A 92 -8.30 -5.59 -18.13
CA GLY A 92 -9.07 -6.65 -18.77
C GLY A 92 -8.35 -7.45 -19.87
N ALA A 93 -7.04 -7.28 -20.07
CA ALA A 93 -6.30 -8.10 -21.02
C ALA A 93 -5.99 -9.50 -20.44
N ASP A 94 -6.08 -10.52 -21.29
CA ASP A 94 -5.80 -11.91 -20.91
C ASP A 94 -4.31 -12.25 -20.88
N VAL A 95 -3.48 -11.40 -21.49
CA VAL A 95 -2.05 -11.66 -21.66
C VAL A 95 -1.17 -10.62 -20.99
N ASP A 96 0.01 -11.05 -20.56
CA ASP A 96 1.09 -10.21 -20.06
C ASP A 96 1.94 -9.60 -21.19
N ALA A 97 2.93 -8.79 -20.83
CA ALA A 97 3.79 -8.09 -21.78
C ALA A 97 4.64 -9.04 -22.66
N GLN A 98 4.72 -10.32 -22.31
CA GLN A 98 5.42 -11.35 -23.08
C GLN A 98 4.46 -12.22 -23.89
N GLY A 99 3.16 -11.89 -23.93
CA GLY A 99 2.14 -12.63 -24.66
C GLY A 99 1.72 -13.94 -23.98
N ARG A 100 2.14 -14.19 -22.74
CA ARG A 100 1.70 -15.36 -21.95
C ARG A 100 0.36 -15.02 -21.28
N PRO A 101 -0.43 -16.02 -20.85
CA PRO A 101 -1.56 -15.76 -19.97
C PRO A 101 -1.11 -14.96 -18.75
N ALA A 102 -1.78 -13.83 -18.50
CA ALA A 102 -1.52 -13.00 -17.33
C ALA A 102 -1.83 -13.80 -16.05
N LEU A 103 -1.11 -13.50 -14.97
CA LEU A 103 -1.32 -14.20 -13.70
C LEU A 103 -2.74 -13.95 -13.17
N GLY A 104 -3.37 -14.98 -12.62
CA GLY A 104 -4.65 -14.86 -11.92
C GLY A 104 -5.88 -14.69 -12.81
N ARG A 105 -5.78 -14.95 -14.12
CA ARG A 105 -6.94 -14.97 -15.04
C ARG A 105 -7.90 -16.13 -14.77
N ASP A 106 -7.42 -17.15 -14.09
CA ASP A 106 -8.16 -18.32 -13.63
C ASP A 106 -8.82 -18.11 -12.26
N GLN A 107 -8.59 -16.96 -11.61
CA GLN A 107 -9.17 -16.66 -10.30
C GLN A 107 -10.61 -16.14 -10.41
N ALA A 108 -11.39 -16.42 -9.37
CA ALA A 108 -12.78 -15.95 -9.28
C ALA A 108 -12.91 -14.42 -9.15
N ARG A 109 -11.83 -13.72 -8.77
CA ARG A 109 -11.78 -12.26 -8.67
C ARG A 109 -10.59 -11.75 -9.47
N GLU A 110 -10.80 -10.64 -10.17
CA GLU A 110 -9.72 -9.93 -10.89
C GLU A 110 -8.64 -9.51 -9.87
N PRO A 111 -7.40 -10.03 -9.99
CA PRO A 111 -6.35 -9.70 -9.04
C PRO A 111 -5.68 -8.36 -9.32
N TYR A 112 -5.78 -7.81 -10.54
CA TYR A 112 -5.03 -6.62 -10.94
C TYR A 112 -5.91 -5.39 -11.10
N THR A 113 -5.54 -4.31 -10.43
CA THR A 113 -6.00 -2.96 -10.80
C THR A 113 -4.87 -2.22 -11.47
N LEU A 114 -5.10 -1.79 -12.71
CA LEU A 114 -4.20 -0.94 -13.47
C LEU A 114 -4.79 0.47 -13.57
N VAL A 115 -3.94 1.49 -13.42
CA VAL A 115 -4.34 2.90 -13.46
C VAL A 115 -3.46 3.68 -14.44
N LYS A 116 -3.88 4.89 -14.80
CA LYS A 116 -3.03 5.83 -15.52
C LYS A 116 -1.85 6.25 -14.63
N PRO A 117 -0.63 6.41 -15.18
CA PRO A 117 0.51 6.89 -14.39
C PRO A 117 0.18 8.15 -13.60
N LEU A 118 0.68 8.23 -12.37
CA LEU A 118 0.53 9.39 -11.48
C LEU A 118 -0.92 9.82 -11.16
N SER A 119 -1.91 8.99 -11.51
CA SER A 119 -3.32 9.32 -11.26
C SER A 119 -3.75 9.02 -9.82
N ASP A 120 -4.80 9.72 -9.41
CA ASP A 120 -5.61 9.43 -8.24
C ASP A 120 -6.98 8.91 -8.71
N PHE A 121 -7.15 7.60 -8.66
CA PHE A 121 -8.34 6.94 -9.21
C PHE A 121 -9.58 7.03 -8.31
N TRP A 122 -9.40 7.41 -7.04
CA TRP A 122 -10.45 7.42 -6.01
C TRP A 122 -10.76 8.81 -5.46
N GLY A 123 -9.76 9.70 -5.34
CA GLY A 123 -9.93 10.99 -4.67
C GLY A 123 -10.98 11.89 -5.33
N GLY A 124 -11.87 12.41 -4.49
CA GLY A 124 -12.99 13.27 -4.90
C GLY A 124 -14.03 12.53 -5.75
N THR A 125 -14.15 11.21 -5.61
CA THR A 125 -15.15 10.39 -6.32
C THR A 125 -16.08 9.67 -5.35
N GLY A 126 -17.20 9.17 -5.87
CA GLY A 126 -18.17 8.38 -5.12
C GLY A 126 -17.73 6.93 -4.80
N LYS A 127 -16.48 6.58 -5.09
CA LYS A 127 -15.99 5.19 -5.00
C LYS A 127 -15.58 4.86 -3.58
N LEU A 128 -15.71 3.58 -3.22
CA LEU A 128 -15.35 3.06 -1.90
C LEU A 128 -16.09 3.81 -0.78
N ASN A 129 -17.40 4.03 -0.97
CA ASN A 129 -18.28 4.72 -0.04
C ASN A 129 -17.79 6.13 0.32
N ASP A 130 -17.35 6.88 -0.70
CA ASP A 130 -16.97 8.29 -0.62
C ASP A 130 -15.82 8.59 0.37
N ARG A 131 -15.09 7.55 0.81
CA ARG A 131 -14.09 7.67 1.89
C ARG A 131 -12.88 8.56 1.52
N HIS A 132 -12.71 8.89 0.23
CA HIS A 132 -11.63 9.74 -0.29
C HIS A 132 -12.19 11.11 -0.71
N PRO A 133 -12.40 12.06 0.22
CA PRO A 133 -13.14 13.30 -0.04
C PRO A 133 -12.43 14.27 -1.00
N HIS A 134 -11.11 14.14 -1.15
CA HIS A 134 -10.30 15.08 -1.94
C HIS A 134 -9.46 14.35 -2.97
N ARG A 135 -9.35 14.94 -4.15
CA ARG A 135 -8.42 14.48 -5.18
C ARG A 135 -7.02 15.01 -4.89
N MET A 136 -6.03 14.13 -4.97
CA MET A 136 -4.62 14.52 -4.92
C MET A 136 -4.21 15.24 -6.21
N THR A 137 -3.15 16.05 -6.15
CA THR A 137 -2.49 16.55 -7.36
C THR A 137 -2.03 15.37 -8.20
N GLN A 138 -2.35 15.39 -9.50
CA GLN A 138 -1.94 14.39 -10.49
C GLN A 138 -0.90 15.06 -11.41
N PRO A 139 0.41 14.89 -11.15
CA PRO A 139 1.42 15.49 -12.00
C PRO A 139 1.40 14.86 -13.39
N GLN A 140 1.83 15.62 -14.40
CA GLN A 140 1.97 15.11 -15.75
C GLN A 140 3.04 14.00 -15.78
N PRO A 141 2.71 12.80 -16.29
CA PRO A 141 3.69 11.76 -16.53
C PRO A 141 4.72 12.19 -17.58
N ASP A 142 5.91 11.60 -17.52
CA ASP A 142 6.94 11.79 -18.55
C ASP A 142 6.42 11.22 -19.89
N ALA A 143 6.91 11.74 -21.03
CA ALA A 143 6.37 11.41 -22.36
C ALA A 143 6.50 9.93 -22.75
N ASP A 144 7.45 9.22 -22.15
CA ASP A 144 7.71 7.79 -22.33
C ASP A 144 7.03 6.91 -21.27
N ALA A 145 6.19 7.49 -20.41
CA ALA A 145 5.45 6.73 -19.42
C ALA A 145 4.49 5.72 -20.09
N PRO A 146 4.33 4.51 -19.52
CA PRO A 146 3.42 3.52 -20.07
C PRO A 146 1.96 3.98 -19.97
N ASP A 147 1.10 3.48 -20.86
CA ASP A 147 -0.33 3.82 -20.84
C ASP A 147 -1.03 3.45 -19.54
N TYR A 148 -0.56 2.39 -18.88
CA TYR A 148 -1.07 1.87 -17.63
C TYR A 148 0.06 1.35 -16.76
N VAL A 149 -0.12 1.47 -15.45
CA VAL A 149 0.76 0.88 -14.44
C VAL A 149 -0.05 0.02 -13.48
N VAL A 150 0.58 -1.03 -12.96
CA VAL A 150 0.00 -1.82 -11.87
C VAL A 150 -0.12 -0.94 -10.64
N PHE A 151 -1.32 -0.87 -10.07
CA PHE A 151 -1.62 -0.08 -8.87
C PHE A 151 -1.90 -0.95 -7.67
N LEU A 152 -2.73 -1.98 -7.87
CA LEU A 152 -3.06 -2.98 -6.84
C LEU A 152 -2.91 -4.38 -7.38
N ILE A 153 -2.46 -5.26 -6.50
CA ILE A 153 -2.51 -6.71 -6.65
C ILE A 153 -3.29 -7.26 -5.45
N TYR A 154 -4.34 -8.02 -5.73
CA TYR A 154 -5.18 -8.71 -4.74
C TYR A 154 -4.92 -10.22 -4.77
N GLY A 155 -5.34 -10.92 -3.73
CA GLY A 155 -5.19 -12.37 -3.64
C GLY A 155 -3.73 -12.77 -3.47
N MET A 156 -2.96 -12.01 -2.69
CA MET A 156 -1.54 -12.27 -2.48
C MET A 156 -1.31 -13.67 -1.88
N CYS A 157 -2.21 -14.12 -1.01
CA CYS A 157 -2.16 -15.46 -0.42
C CYS A 157 -2.34 -16.59 -1.44
N GLN A 158 -2.98 -16.33 -2.58
CA GLN A 158 -3.17 -17.32 -3.66
C GLN A 158 -2.02 -17.29 -4.68
N THR A 159 -1.38 -16.13 -4.87
CA THR A 159 -0.45 -15.87 -5.97
C THR A 159 1.02 -15.85 -5.54
N MET A 160 1.28 -15.66 -4.25
CA MET A 160 2.61 -15.44 -3.69
C MET A 160 2.80 -16.31 -2.44
N PRO A 161 3.45 -17.49 -2.55
CA PRO A 161 3.73 -18.35 -1.39
C PRO A 161 4.47 -17.65 -0.24
N ALA A 162 5.35 -16.68 -0.54
CA ALA A 162 6.01 -15.87 0.48
C ALA A 162 5.03 -14.95 1.22
N ALA A 163 4.07 -14.36 0.51
CA ALA A 163 3.03 -13.54 1.11
C ALA A 163 2.15 -14.36 2.05
N LEU A 164 1.77 -15.59 1.66
CA LEU A 164 0.99 -16.49 2.50
C LEU A 164 1.72 -16.82 3.82
N ARG A 165 3.03 -17.10 3.74
CA ARG A 165 3.87 -17.35 4.93
C ARG A 165 3.88 -16.15 5.88
N VAL A 166 4.08 -14.94 5.33
CA VAL A 166 4.10 -13.71 6.14
C VAL A 166 2.70 -13.39 6.70
N TYR A 167 1.64 -13.65 5.94
CA TYR A 167 0.25 -13.50 6.41
C TYR A 167 -0.05 -14.38 7.63
N GLY A 168 0.58 -15.56 7.70
CA GLY A 168 0.53 -16.47 8.84
C GLY A 168 1.66 -16.30 9.87
N HIS A 169 2.44 -15.22 9.83
CA HIS A 169 3.62 -15.08 10.68
C HIS A 169 3.23 -14.96 12.17
N PRO A 170 3.70 -15.84 13.08
CA PRO A 170 3.23 -15.91 14.46
C PRO A 170 3.33 -14.58 15.22
N HIS A 171 4.45 -13.84 15.06
CA HIS A 171 4.58 -12.53 15.71
C HIS A 171 3.60 -11.49 15.17
N LEU A 172 3.28 -11.50 13.88
CA LEU A 172 2.33 -10.54 13.28
C LEU A 172 0.91 -10.88 13.71
N LEU A 173 0.56 -12.16 13.78
CA LEU A 173 -0.72 -12.63 14.30
C LEU A 173 -0.89 -12.27 15.79
N ALA A 174 0.14 -12.48 16.61
CA ALA A 174 0.09 -12.10 18.03
C ALA A 174 -0.05 -10.58 18.23
N VAL A 175 0.56 -9.78 17.36
CA VAL A 175 0.37 -8.32 17.35
C VAL A 175 -1.07 -7.96 16.98
N ALA A 176 -1.63 -8.58 15.93
CA ALA A 176 -3.00 -8.33 15.50
C ALA A 176 -4.02 -8.73 16.57
N GLU A 177 -3.84 -9.89 17.21
CA GLU A 177 -4.64 -10.35 18.35
C GLU A 177 -4.57 -9.37 19.53
N ALA A 178 -3.38 -8.87 19.86
CA ALA A 178 -3.22 -7.96 21.00
C ALA A 178 -3.99 -6.65 20.82
N VAL A 179 -4.20 -6.22 19.57
CA VAL A 179 -4.96 -4.99 19.24
C VAL A 179 -6.46 -5.28 19.10
N ASN A 180 -6.83 -6.39 18.45
CA ASN A 180 -8.21 -6.63 18.00
C ASN A 180 -8.97 -7.67 18.83
N GLY A 181 -8.29 -8.43 19.68
CA GLY A 181 -8.86 -9.57 20.41
C GLY A 181 -8.49 -10.92 19.80
N ALA A 182 -8.69 -11.99 20.58
CA ALA A 182 -8.34 -13.36 20.21
C ALA A 182 -9.22 -13.96 19.11
N ASP A 183 -10.37 -13.35 18.84
CA ASP A 183 -11.34 -13.72 17.82
C ASP A 183 -11.18 -12.91 16.52
N PHE A 184 -10.08 -12.15 16.36
CA PHE A 184 -9.85 -11.38 15.15
C PHE A 184 -9.82 -12.29 13.91
N VAL A 185 -10.41 -11.80 12.83
CA VAL A 185 -10.41 -12.48 11.53
C VAL A 185 -9.74 -11.57 10.50
N PRO A 186 -8.66 -12.02 9.84
CA PRO A 186 -8.10 -11.29 8.73
C PRO A 186 -9.15 -11.08 7.63
N TYR A 187 -9.44 -9.82 7.30
CA TYR A 187 -10.57 -9.46 6.44
C TYR A 187 -10.20 -9.32 4.97
N ASN A 188 -9.07 -8.68 4.66
CA ASN A 188 -8.69 -8.32 3.30
C ASN A 188 -7.16 -8.23 3.16
N ASP A 189 -6.66 -8.52 1.96
CA ASP A 189 -5.27 -8.33 1.56
C ASP A 189 -5.18 -7.45 0.31
N ALA A 190 -4.11 -6.65 0.20
CA ALA A 190 -3.82 -5.84 -0.97
C ALA A 190 -2.35 -5.44 -1.00
N ILE A 191 -1.74 -5.49 -2.18
CA ILE A 191 -0.40 -4.95 -2.43
C ILE A 191 -0.55 -3.69 -3.27
N PHE A 192 -0.17 -2.54 -2.70
CA PHE A 192 -0.04 -1.30 -3.47
C PHE A 192 1.30 -1.25 -4.17
N VAL A 193 1.28 -1.10 -5.49
CA VAL A 193 2.47 -0.95 -6.31
C VAL A 193 2.67 0.54 -6.62
N LYS A 194 3.75 1.11 -6.07
CA LYS A 194 4.15 2.51 -6.28
C LYS A 194 5.46 2.55 -7.08
N GLN A 195 5.36 2.26 -8.37
CA GLN A 195 6.52 2.29 -9.27
C GLN A 195 7.17 3.68 -9.28
N ALA A 196 8.51 3.70 -9.29
CA ALA A 196 9.27 4.93 -9.31
C ALA A 196 8.86 5.80 -10.51
N GLY A 197 8.51 7.06 -10.23
CA GLY A 197 8.18 8.06 -11.25
C GLY A 197 6.79 7.93 -11.90
N VAL A 198 6.07 6.82 -11.72
CA VAL A 198 4.78 6.61 -12.40
C VAL A 198 3.66 6.08 -11.49
N GLY A 199 3.97 5.75 -10.23
CA GLY A 199 2.98 5.22 -9.29
C GLY A 199 1.83 6.19 -9.02
N GLY A 200 0.59 5.70 -9.14
CA GLY A 200 -0.60 6.49 -8.80
C GLY A 200 -0.64 6.87 -7.31
N SER A 201 -1.28 7.97 -6.95
CA SER A 201 -1.46 8.39 -5.56
C SER A 201 -2.66 7.73 -4.90
N VAL A 202 -2.73 7.78 -3.57
CA VAL A 202 -3.94 7.45 -2.79
C VAL A 202 -4.29 8.69 -1.99
N ALA A 203 -5.51 9.20 -2.18
CA ALA A 203 -6.01 10.36 -1.45
C ALA A 203 -6.09 10.12 0.06
N TRP A 204 -6.04 11.21 0.82
CA TRP A 204 -6.33 11.18 2.25
C TRP A 204 -7.72 10.58 2.51
N HIS A 205 -7.79 9.60 3.39
CA HIS A 205 -9.01 8.90 3.76
C HIS A 205 -8.86 8.23 5.12
N GLN A 206 -9.97 7.69 5.64
CA GLN A 206 -10.00 6.70 6.70
C GLN A 206 -10.46 5.38 6.09
N ASP A 207 -9.79 4.28 6.44
CA ASP A 207 -10.10 2.98 5.84
C ASP A 207 -11.49 2.47 6.23
N GLY A 208 -11.83 2.59 7.52
CA GLY A 208 -13.17 2.29 8.03
C GLY A 208 -14.16 3.36 7.62
N VAL A 209 -15.27 2.93 6.99
CA VAL A 209 -16.46 3.76 6.80
C VAL A 209 -17.35 3.58 8.02
N THR A 210 -17.90 4.67 8.57
CA THR A 210 -18.72 4.66 9.81
C THR A 210 -20.10 4.02 9.64
N HIS A 211 -20.30 3.21 8.61
CA HIS A 211 -21.56 2.53 8.33
C HIS A 211 -21.27 1.04 8.17
N TRP A 212 -21.41 0.33 9.29
CA TRP A 212 -21.58 -1.12 9.34
C TRP A 212 -23.08 -1.42 9.25
#